data_AF-J7F618-F1
#
_entry.id   AF-J7F618-F1
#
_cell.length_a   1.000
_cell.length_b   1.000
_cell.length_c   1.000
_cell.angle_alpha   90.00
_cell.angle_beta   90.00
_cell.angle_gamma   90.00
#
_symmetry.space_group_name_H-M   'P 1'
#
loop_
_entity.id
_entity.type
_entity.pdbx_description
1 polymer ?
#
loop_
_entity_poly.entity_id
_entity_poly.type
_entity_poly.pdbx_seq_one_letter_code
_entity_poly.pdbx_strand_id
1 'polypeptide(L)'
;PFSMALLGWLFLRQVFAPYLPVGQVDAYIAGLILLAAAPCTAMVFVWSRLTGGDPLFTLSQVALNDSIMVIAFAPLVALLLGISAITVPWATLLISVALYIVIPVVLAQWLRRILLAKGTTVFNAVLEQIGPWSISALLATLVLLFSFQGEAILKQPLVIVLLAIPILIQVFFNSALAYWLNRA
;
A
#
# COMPACT_ATOMS: atom_id res chain seq x y z
N PRO A 1 -6.33 -4.05 6.50
CA PRO A 1 -5.43 -4.93 7.31
C PRO A 1 -6.12 -6.06 8.10
N PHE A 2 -7.10 -5.81 8.99
CA PHE A 2 -7.67 -6.86 9.86
C PHE A 2 -8.37 -8.01 9.11
N SER A 3 -9.18 -7.70 8.10
CA SER A 3 -9.76 -8.73 7.23
C SER A 3 -8.70 -9.54 6.51
N MET A 4 -7.55 -8.93 6.17
CA MET A 4 -6.43 -9.68 5.58
C MET A 4 -5.72 -10.57 6.58
N ALA A 5 -5.59 -10.15 7.84
CA ALA A 5 -5.02 -10.99 8.87
C ALA A 5 -5.87 -12.26 9.07
N LEU A 6 -7.21 -12.10 9.07
CA LEU A 6 -8.15 -13.23 9.13
C LEU A 6 -8.04 -14.12 7.89
N LEU A 7 -8.07 -13.54 6.70
CA LEU A 7 -7.97 -14.30 5.45
C LEU A 7 -6.61 -14.99 5.31
N GLY A 8 -5.52 -14.32 5.70
CA GLY A 8 -4.18 -14.88 5.74
C GLY A 8 -4.10 -16.06 6.69
N TRP A 9 -4.62 -15.93 7.91
CA TRP A 9 -4.69 -17.04 8.87
C TRP A 9 -5.54 -18.21 8.34
N LEU A 10 -6.72 -17.94 7.78
CA LEU A 10 -7.61 -18.97 7.27
C LEU A 10 -7.00 -19.72 6.07
N PHE A 11 -6.61 -18.97 5.03
CA PHE A 11 -6.14 -19.56 3.79
C PHE A 11 -4.72 -20.12 3.92
N LEU A 12 -3.75 -19.38 4.46
CA LEU A 12 -2.36 -19.84 4.48
C LEU A 12 -2.10 -20.86 5.59
N ARG A 13 -2.73 -20.70 6.76
CA ARG A 13 -2.49 -21.60 7.90
C ARG A 13 -3.37 -22.85 7.88
N GLN A 14 -4.61 -22.76 7.40
CA GLN A 14 -5.55 -23.88 7.48
C GLN A 14 -5.76 -24.57 6.14
N VAL A 15 -5.99 -23.82 5.06
CA VAL A 15 -6.31 -24.42 3.75
C VAL A 15 -5.05 -24.80 2.98
N PHE A 16 -4.05 -23.91 2.97
CA PHE A 16 -2.88 -24.01 2.09
C PHE A 16 -1.59 -24.43 2.79
N ALA A 17 -1.62 -24.64 4.11
CA ALA A 17 -0.43 -25.04 4.86
C ALA A 17 0.34 -26.23 4.28
N PRO A 18 -0.30 -27.30 3.74
CA PRO A 18 0.42 -28.42 3.13
C PRO A 18 1.13 -28.07 1.82
N TYR A 19 0.69 -27.01 1.13
CA TYR A 19 1.18 -26.60 -0.18
C TYR A 19 2.21 -25.47 -0.12
N LEU A 20 2.46 -24.93 1.08
CA LEU A 20 3.40 -23.85 1.31
C LEU A 20 4.74 -24.39 1.83
N PRO A 21 5.87 -23.76 1.47
CA PRO A 21 7.17 -24.11 2.03
C PRO A 21 7.17 -24.07 3.57
N VAL A 22 7.70 -25.12 4.18
CA VAL A 22 7.79 -25.26 5.65
C VAL A 22 8.58 -24.08 6.22
N GLY A 23 8.01 -23.42 7.24
CA GLY A 23 8.65 -22.29 7.92
C GLY A 23 8.48 -20.92 7.25
N GLN A 24 7.79 -20.81 6.11
CA GLN A 24 7.56 -19.52 5.43
C GLN A 24 6.14 -18.97 5.60
N VAL A 25 5.21 -19.77 6.14
CA VAL A 25 3.79 -19.40 6.30
C VAL A 25 3.63 -18.11 7.10
N ASP A 26 4.31 -17.96 8.23
CA ASP A 26 4.19 -16.77 9.07
C ASP A 26 4.77 -15.52 8.37
N ALA A 27 5.85 -15.68 7.59
CA ALA A 27 6.42 -14.61 6.79
C ALA A 27 5.47 -14.16 5.66
N TYR A 28 4.78 -15.10 5.01
CA TYR A 28 3.77 -14.77 4.00
C TYR A 28 2.55 -14.10 4.62
N ILE A 29 2.06 -14.56 5.77
CA ILE A 29 0.95 -13.89 6.49
C ILE A 29 1.35 -12.46 6.85
N ALA A 30 2.56 -12.25 7.38
CA ALA A 30 3.08 -10.91 7.66
C ALA A 30 3.13 -10.04 6.40
N GLY A 31 3.62 -10.58 5.28
CA GLY A 31 3.63 -9.91 3.99
C GLY A 31 2.24 -9.48 3.52
N LEU A 32 1.25 -10.37 3.64
CA LEU A 32 -0.15 -10.07 3.28
C LEU A 32 -0.76 -8.97 4.17
N ILE A 33 -0.48 -9.01 5.47
CA ILE A 33 -0.95 -7.98 6.40
C ILE A 33 -0.33 -6.62 6.09
N LEU A 34 0.99 -6.59 5.86
CA LEU A 34 1.72 -5.37 5.48
C LEU A 34 1.21 -4.80 4.17
N LEU A 35 0.98 -5.64 3.16
CA LEU A 35 0.40 -5.25 1.89
C LEU A 35 -1.00 -4.64 2.07
N ALA A 36 -1.85 -5.25 2.90
CA ALA A 36 -3.20 -4.75 3.18
C ALA A 36 -3.26 -3.58 4.18
N ALA A 37 -2.13 -3.20 4.76
CA ALA A 37 -1.98 -1.99 5.57
C ALA A 37 -1.39 -0.84 4.77
N ALA A 38 -0.67 -1.11 3.68
CA ALA A 38 -0.05 -0.07 2.86
C ALA A 38 -1.12 0.75 2.11
N PRO A 39 -1.10 2.09 2.21
CA PRO A 39 -1.99 2.95 1.43
C PRO A 39 -1.57 2.96 -0.04
N CYS A 40 -2.54 2.89 -0.95
CA CYS A 40 -2.31 3.04 -2.38
C CYS A 40 -2.89 4.38 -2.86
N THR A 41 -2.03 5.36 -3.11
CA THR A 41 -2.46 6.75 -3.35
C THR A 41 -2.53 7.06 -4.84
N ALA A 42 -1.43 6.88 -5.57
CA ALA A 42 -1.32 7.23 -6.98
C ALA A 42 -2.23 6.39 -7.90
N MET A 43 -2.31 5.07 -7.65
CA MET A 43 -3.04 4.16 -8.54
C MET A 43 -4.55 4.38 -8.47
N VAL A 44 -5.09 4.73 -7.28
CA VAL A 44 -6.53 4.97 -7.09
C VAL A 44 -7.01 6.17 -7.91
N PHE A 45 -6.18 7.21 -8.07
CA PHE A 45 -6.50 8.32 -8.95
C PHE A 45 -6.60 7.94 -10.43
N VAL A 46 -5.68 7.09 -10.90
CA VAL A 46 -5.70 6.60 -12.28
C VAL A 46 -6.96 5.78 -12.53
N TRP A 47 -7.28 4.84 -11.63
CA TRP A 47 -8.51 4.05 -11.74
C TRP A 47 -9.77 4.91 -11.68
N SER A 48 -9.85 5.86 -10.74
CA SER A 48 -10.98 6.78 -10.65
C SER A 48 -11.19 7.56 -11.94
N ARG A 49 -10.12 8.04 -12.59
CA ARG A 49 -10.24 8.73 -13.88
C ARG A 49 -10.73 7.80 -14.99
N LEU A 50 -10.22 6.57 -15.05
CA LEU A 50 -10.61 5.59 -16.06
C LEU A 50 -12.07 5.15 -15.93
N THR A 51 -12.60 5.09 -14.71
CA THR A 51 -14.00 4.69 -14.45
C THR A 51 -14.98 5.87 -14.42
N GLY A 52 -14.53 7.10 -14.73
CA GLY A 52 -15.38 8.30 -14.68
C GLY A 52 -15.82 8.71 -13.27
N GLY A 53 -15.06 8.36 -12.24
CA GLY A 53 -15.33 8.72 -10.85
C GLY A 53 -14.98 10.18 -10.53
N ASP A 54 -15.49 10.69 -9.39
CA ASP A 54 -15.23 12.05 -8.92
C ASP A 54 -13.80 12.18 -8.35
N PRO A 55 -12.92 13.00 -8.98
CA PRO A 55 -11.54 13.18 -8.53
C PRO A 55 -11.42 13.90 -7.18
N LEU A 56 -12.34 14.80 -6.85
CA LEU A 56 -12.33 15.56 -5.59
C LEU A 56 -12.73 14.68 -4.43
N PHE A 57 -13.77 13.85 -4.62
CA PHE A 57 -14.16 12.85 -3.63
C PHE A 57 -13.03 11.85 -3.39
N THR A 58 -12.43 11.33 -4.46
CA THR A 58 -11.28 10.42 -4.39
C THR A 58 -10.10 11.06 -3.66
N LEU A 59 -9.78 12.32 -3.97
CA LEU A 59 -8.74 13.07 -3.28
C LEU A 59 -9.00 13.20 -1.79
N SER A 60 -10.24 13.52 -1.39
CA SER A 60 -10.59 13.65 0.03
C SER A 60 -10.43 12.34 0.79
N GLN A 61 -10.83 11.20 0.19
CA GLN A 61 -10.67 9.88 0.81
C GLN A 61 -9.21 9.47 0.93
N VAL A 62 -8.43 9.64 -0.14
CA VAL A 62 -7.00 9.31 -0.13
C VAL A 62 -6.28 10.17 0.90
N ALA A 63 -6.56 11.47 0.95
CA ALA A 63 -5.94 12.38 1.91
C ALA A 63 -6.28 12.01 3.37
N LEU A 64 -7.53 11.63 3.65
CA LEU A 64 -7.96 11.19 4.97
C LEU A 64 -7.29 9.86 5.35
N ASN A 65 -7.29 8.89 4.44
CA ASN A 65 -6.65 7.59 4.65
C ASN A 65 -5.15 7.76 4.94
N ASP A 66 -4.43 8.51 4.11
CA ASP A 66 -3.00 8.74 4.29
C ASP A 66 -2.71 9.44 5.62
N SER A 67 -3.51 10.45 5.99
CA SER A 67 -3.34 11.17 7.25
C SER A 67 -3.52 10.26 8.46
N ILE A 68 -4.51 9.36 8.43
CA ILE A 68 -4.69 8.33 9.46
C ILE A 68 -3.48 7.41 9.49
N MET A 69 -3.02 6.95 8.32
CA MET A 69 -1.92 5.99 8.21
C MET A 69 -0.59 6.54 8.70
N VAL A 70 -0.30 7.85 8.55
CA VAL A 70 0.94 8.45 9.09
C VAL A 70 1.10 8.18 10.60
N ILE A 71 -0.01 8.18 11.34
CA ILE A 71 -0.02 7.96 12.80
C ILE A 71 -0.31 6.50 13.13
N ALA A 72 -1.26 5.88 12.42
CA ALA A 72 -1.78 4.56 12.74
C ALA A 72 -0.92 3.42 12.18
N PHE A 73 -0.07 3.63 11.16
CA PHE A 73 0.68 2.55 10.51
C PHE A 73 1.59 1.80 11.50
N ALA A 74 2.47 2.52 12.21
CA ALA A 74 3.41 1.88 13.12
C ALA A 74 2.71 1.13 14.28
N PRO A 75 1.74 1.73 15.00
CA PRO A 75 0.98 1.00 16.04
C PRO A 75 0.21 -0.20 15.49
N LEU A 76 -0.42 -0.07 14.33
CA LEU A 76 -1.29 -1.11 13.77
C LEU A 76 -0.48 -2.31 13.24
N VAL A 77 0.66 -2.04 12.61
CA VAL A 77 1.62 -3.09 12.20
C VAL A 77 2.21 -3.78 13.43
N ALA A 78 2.61 -3.03 14.46
CA ALA A 78 3.14 -3.61 15.69
C ALA A 78 2.13 -4.52 16.39
N LEU A 79 0.86 -4.10 16.47
CA LEU A 79 -0.22 -4.90 17.04
C LEU A 79 -0.44 -6.18 16.23
N LEU A 80 -0.57 -6.08 14.90
CA LEU A 80 -0.88 -7.24 14.06
C LEU A 80 0.27 -8.25 13.95
N LEU A 81 1.51 -7.78 13.89
CA LEU A 81 2.70 -8.66 13.86
C LEU A 81 2.99 -9.26 15.25
N GLY A 82 2.74 -8.52 16.32
CA GLY A 82 2.85 -9.01 17.70
C GLY A 82 1.87 -10.16 17.99
N ILE A 83 0.64 -10.08 17.47
CA ILE A 83 -0.35 -11.17 17.57
C ILE A 83 0.08 -12.40 16.74
N SER A 84 0.88 -12.20 15.70
CA SER A 84 1.41 -13.27 14.85
C SER A 84 2.72 -13.89 15.39
N ALA A 85 3.14 -13.54 16.61
CA ALA A 85 4.38 -14.00 17.27
C ALA A 85 5.68 -13.68 16.50
N ILE A 86 5.66 -12.67 15.63
CA ILE A 86 6.83 -12.23 14.87
C ILE A 86 7.52 -11.10 15.65
N THR A 87 8.82 -11.23 15.88
CA THR A 87 9.61 -10.18 16.54
C THR A 87 9.62 -8.92 15.70
N VAL A 88 9.01 -7.86 16.23
CA VAL A 88 8.88 -6.57 15.53
C VAL A 88 10.18 -5.76 15.70
N PRO A 89 10.92 -5.45 14.62
CA PRO A 89 12.13 -4.63 14.70
C PRO A 89 11.76 -3.15 14.83
N TRP A 90 11.41 -2.70 16.03
CA TRP A 90 10.95 -1.33 16.31
C TRP A 90 11.90 -0.23 15.84
N ALA A 91 13.21 -0.42 16.02
CA ALA A 91 14.20 0.54 15.55
C ALA A 91 14.13 0.72 14.02
N THR A 92 14.05 -0.40 13.28
CA THR A 92 13.95 -0.38 11.82
C THR A 92 12.63 0.23 11.36
N LEU A 93 11.49 -0.13 11.99
CA LEU A 93 10.20 0.44 11.63
C LEU A 93 10.15 1.96 11.85
N LEU A 94 10.65 2.45 12.99
CA LEU A 94 10.68 3.89 13.26
C LEU A 94 11.59 4.64 12.29
N ILE A 95 12.76 4.08 11.97
CA ILE A 95 13.67 4.65 10.96
C ILE A 95 12.99 4.67 9.59
N SER A 96 12.33 3.58 9.18
CA SER A 96 11.61 3.51 7.91
C SER A 96 10.47 4.52 7.84
N VAL A 97 9.67 4.68 8.90
CA VAL A 97 8.59 5.69 8.94
C VAL A 97 9.17 7.11 8.87
N ALA A 98 10.23 7.39 9.64
CA ALA A 98 10.87 8.71 9.61
C ALA A 98 11.42 9.03 8.20
N LEU A 99 12.12 8.09 7.59
CA LEU A 99 12.82 8.28 6.33
C LEU A 99 11.89 8.28 5.12
N TYR A 100 10.92 7.35 5.06
CA TYR A 100 10.04 7.18 3.90
C TYR A 100 8.73 7.95 3.99
N ILE A 101 8.29 8.39 5.18
CA ILE A 101 7.04 9.13 5.37
C ILE A 101 7.32 10.55 5.88
N VAL A 102 7.93 10.69 7.05
CA VAL A 102 8.03 12.01 7.72
C VAL A 102 8.89 12.99 6.93
N ILE A 103 10.09 12.60 6.51
CA ILE A 103 11.00 13.48 5.76
C ILE A 103 10.37 13.94 4.44
N PRO A 104 9.85 13.05 3.57
CA PRO A 104 9.19 13.46 2.32
C PRO A 104 8.02 14.41 2.54
N VAL A 105 7.18 14.16 3.56
CA VAL A 105 6.02 15.02 3.88
C VAL A 105 6.47 16.41 4.33
N VAL A 106 7.48 16.49 5.19
CA VAL A 106 8.03 17.79 5.66
C VAL A 106 8.60 18.58 4.49
N LEU A 107 9.41 17.93 3.63
CA LEU A 107 9.98 18.56 2.44
C LEU A 107 8.89 19.03 1.46
N ALA A 108 7.89 18.18 1.19
CA ALA A 108 6.78 18.51 0.32
C ALA A 108 5.98 19.72 0.85
N GLN A 109 5.70 19.76 2.16
CA GLN A 109 4.95 20.83 2.78
C GLN A 109 5.74 22.14 2.86
N TRP A 110 7.07 22.05 3.04
CA TRP A 110 7.97 23.21 2.98
C TRP A 110 8.04 23.78 1.56
N LEU A 111 8.23 22.93 0.55
CA LEU A 111 8.28 23.33 -0.85
C LEU A 111 6.94 23.94 -1.30
N ARG A 112 5.81 23.34 -0.89
CA ARG A 112 4.46 23.86 -1.14
C ARG A 112 4.29 25.27 -0.57
N ARG A 113 4.76 25.55 0.65
CA ARG A 113 4.68 26.90 1.26
C ARG A 113 5.45 27.93 0.44
N ILE A 114 6.67 27.60 0.02
CA ILE A 114 7.51 28.49 -0.80
C ILE A 114 6.88 28.76 -2.16
N LEU A 115 6.34 27.73 -2.81
CA LEU A 115 5.73 27.87 -4.14
C LEU A 115 4.42 28.65 -4.09
N LEU A 116 3.57 28.41 -3.09
CA LEU A 116 2.33 29.18 -2.91
C LEU A 116 2.59 30.64 -2.59
N ALA A 117 3.66 30.96 -1.85
CA ALA A 117 4.08 32.35 -1.61
C ALA A 117 4.46 33.09 -2.91
N LYS A 118 4.85 32.36 -3.97
CA LYS A 118 5.15 32.92 -5.29
C LYS A 118 3.92 33.01 -6.22
N GLY A 119 2.75 32.59 -5.75
CA GLY A 119 1.50 32.60 -6.51
C GLY A 119 1.05 31.22 -7.00
N THR A 120 -0.27 31.07 -7.16
CA THR A 120 -0.91 29.81 -7.56
C THR A 120 -0.55 29.36 -8.97
N THR A 121 -0.25 30.30 -9.88
CA THR A 121 0.20 30.02 -11.25
C THR A 121 1.56 29.31 -11.26
N VAL A 122 2.52 29.79 -10.46
CA VAL A 122 3.85 29.18 -10.31
C VAL A 122 3.73 27.79 -9.70
N PHE A 123 2.89 27.63 -8.68
CA PHE A 123 2.63 26.33 -8.06
C PHE A 123 2.08 25.31 -9.06
N ASN A 124 1.08 25.68 -9.86
CA ASN A 124 0.48 24.81 -10.87
C ASN A 124 1.48 24.42 -11.96
N ALA A 125 2.28 25.38 -12.46
CA ALA A 125 3.31 25.09 -13.47
C ALA A 125 4.37 24.10 -12.96
N VAL A 126 4.78 24.21 -11.69
CA VAL A 126 5.71 23.26 -11.08
C VAL A 126 5.08 21.87 -10.89
N LEU A 127 3.81 21.80 -10.51
CA LEU A 127 3.10 20.52 -10.41
C LEU A 127 3.02 19.79 -11.77
N GLU A 128 2.72 20.52 -12.85
CA GLU A 128 2.70 19.96 -14.21
C GLU A 128 4.06 19.42 -14.63
N GLN A 129 5.15 20.10 -14.25
CA GLN A 129 6.52 19.63 -14.54
C GLN A 129 6.91 18.39 -13.73
N ILE A 130 6.48 18.26 -12.47
CA ILE A 130 6.82 17.13 -11.60
C ILE A 130 6.02 15.87 -11.94
N GLY A 131 4.80 16.01 -12.48
CA GLY A 131 3.92 14.87 -12.81
C GLY A 131 4.61 13.75 -13.61
N PRO A 132 5.26 14.04 -14.75
CA PRO A 132 5.98 13.05 -15.56
C PRO A 132 7.13 12.35 -14.82
N TRP A 133 7.82 13.05 -13.91
CA TRP A 133 8.90 12.46 -13.10
C TRP A 133 8.35 11.44 -12.11
N SER A 134 7.19 11.72 -11.50
CA SER A 134 6.53 10.78 -10.59
C SER A 134 6.14 9.48 -11.31
N ILE A 135 5.57 9.58 -12.52
CA ILE A 135 5.20 8.41 -13.33
C ILE A 135 6.46 7.65 -13.75
N SER A 136 7.49 8.35 -14.21
CA SER A 136 8.77 7.73 -14.60
C SER A 136 9.42 6.97 -13.42
N ALA A 137 9.41 7.55 -12.22
CA ALA A 137 9.94 6.89 -11.02
C ALA A 137 9.13 5.65 -10.62
N LEU A 138 7.80 5.72 -10.73
CA LEU A 138 6.90 4.58 -10.45
C LEU A 138 7.15 3.44 -11.44
N LEU A 139 7.23 3.75 -12.74
CA LEU A 139 7.51 2.78 -13.79
C LEU A 139 8.92 2.18 -13.64
N ALA A 140 9.93 3.00 -13.33
CA ALA A 140 11.28 2.53 -13.06
C ALA A 140 11.30 1.57 -11.85
N THR A 141 10.59 1.92 -10.78
CA THR A 141 10.46 1.05 -9.60
C THR A 141 9.81 -0.29 -9.97
N LEU A 142 8.77 -0.27 -10.80
CA LEU A 142 8.11 -1.48 -11.29
C LEU A 142 9.08 -2.35 -12.10
N VAL A 143 9.79 -1.76 -13.06
CA VAL A 143 10.80 -2.48 -13.86
C VAL A 143 11.88 -3.10 -12.97
N LEU A 144 12.40 -2.35 -11.99
CA LEU A 144 13.42 -2.85 -11.06
C LEU A 144 12.89 -3.98 -10.18
N LEU A 145 11.68 -3.86 -9.65
CA LEU A 145 11.05 -4.90 -8.83
C LEU A 145 10.91 -6.21 -9.61
N PHE A 146 10.39 -6.17 -10.84
CA PHE A 146 10.26 -7.35 -11.68
C PHE A 146 11.62 -7.91 -12.12
N SER A 147 12.59 -7.05 -12.38
CA SER A 147 13.94 -7.47 -12.77
C SER A 147 14.65 -8.20 -11.62
N PHE A 148 14.52 -7.72 -10.38
CA PHE A 148 15.14 -8.35 -9.22
C PHE A 148 14.35 -9.55 -8.67
N GLN A 149 13.03 -9.57 -8.81
CA GLN A 149 12.20 -10.70 -8.36
C GLN A 149 11.90 -11.74 -9.44
N GLY A 150 12.38 -11.56 -10.68
CA GLY A 150 12.07 -12.43 -11.81
C GLY A 150 12.36 -13.92 -11.55
N GLU A 151 13.52 -14.24 -10.94
CA GLU A 151 13.83 -15.63 -10.59
C GLU A 151 12.87 -16.22 -9.57
N ALA A 152 12.48 -15.45 -8.55
CA ALA A 152 11.55 -15.91 -7.51
C ALA A 152 10.17 -16.17 -8.12
N ILE A 153 9.73 -15.32 -9.05
CA ILE A 153 8.46 -15.47 -9.79
C ILE A 153 8.45 -16.79 -10.58
N LEU A 154 9.55 -17.13 -11.25
CA LEU A 154 9.66 -18.37 -12.04
C LEU A 154 9.79 -19.62 -11.15
N LYS A 155 10.47 -19.52 -10.00
CA LYS A 155 10.70 -20.65 -9.10
C LYS A 155 9.48 -21.01 -8.24
N GLN A 156 8.62 -20.05 -7.91
CA GLN A 156 7.51 -20.23 -6.96
C GLN A 156 6.12 -19.81 -7.52
N PRO A 157 5.71 -20.25 -8.73
CA PRO A 157 4.44 -19.83 -9.31
C PRO A 157 3.23 -20.30 -8.49
N LEU A 158 3.30 -21.50 -7.91
CA LEU A 158 2.23 -22.06 -7.10
C LEU A 158 1.98 -21.23 -5.84
N VAL A 159 3.04 -20.80 -5.16
CA VAL A 159 2.93 -19.94 -3.97
C VAL A 159 2.26 -18.61 -4.33
N ILE A 160 2.65 -17.99 -5.44
CA ILE A 160 2.06 -16.73 -5.91
C ILE A 160 0.56 -16.88 -6.12
N VAL A 161 0.12 -17.96 -6.78
CA VAL A 161 -1.31 -18.23 -6.98
C VAL A 161 -2.04 -18.42 -5.66
N LEU A 162 -1.47 -19.18 -4.71
CA LEU A 162 -2.07 -19.38 -3.39
C LEU A 162 -2.21 -18.07 -2.61
N LEU A 163 -1.22 -17.17 -2.69
CA LEU A 163 -1.27 -15.85 -2.07
C LEU A 163 -2.25 -14.91 -2.78
N ALA A 164 -2.41 -15.05 -4.10
CA ALA A 164 -3.34 -14.24 -4.88
C ALA A 164 -4.81 -14.50 -4.50
N ILE A 165 -5.18 -15.73 -4.10
CA ILE A 165 -6.56 -16.09 -3.72
C ILE A 165 -7.11 -15.20 -2.59
N PRO A 166 -6.51 -15.14 -1.38
CA PRO A 166 -7.01 -14.29 -0.31
C PRO A 166 -6.96 -12.80 -0.67
N ILE A 167 -5.96 -12.37 -1.45
CA ILE A 167 -5.86 -10.97 -1.93
C ILE A 167 -7.07 -10.63 -2.80
N LEU A 168 -7.39 -11.47 -3.78
CA LEU A 168 -8.52 -11.26 -4.68
C LEU A 168 -9.84 -11.24 -3.91
N ILE A 169 -10.06 -12.22 -3.03
CA ILE A 169 -11.26 -12.26 -2.18
C ILE A 169 -11.39 -10.96 -1.39
N GLN A 170 -10.29 -10.49 -0.78
CA GLN A 170 -10.31 -9.26 0.00
C GLN A 170 -10.63 -8.03 -0.86
N VAL A 171 -9.99 -7.90 -2.03
CA VAL A 171 -10.18 -6.76 -2.93
C VAL A 171 -11.62 -6.73 -3.43
N PHE A 172 -12.17 -7.85 -3.89
CA PHE A 172 -13.56 -7.92 -4.35
C PHE A 172 -14.54 -7.64 -3.21
N PHE A 173 -14.30 -8.21 -2.03
CA PHE A 173 -15.15 -7.97 -0.86
C PHE A 173 -15.18 -6.49 -0.47
N ASN A 174 -14.02 -5.87 -0.30
CA ASN A 174 -13.92 -4.46 0.08
C ASN A 174 -14.52 -3.54 -0.98
N SER A 175 -14.23 -3.77 -2.26
CA SER A 175 -14.76 -2.96 -3.37
C SER A 175 -16.28 -3.11 -3.50
N ALA A 176 -16.81 -4.33 -3.36
CA ALA A 176 -18.26 -4.57 -3.41
C ALA A 176 -18.97 -3.93 -2.22
N LEU A 177 -18.41 -4.06 -1.01
CA LEU A 177 -18.94 -3.43 0.20
C LEU A 177 -18.96 -1.90 0.07
N ALA A 178 -17.85 -1.30 -0.36
CA ALA A 178 -17.75 0.14 -0.57
C ALA A 178 -18.71 0.64 -1.65
N TYR A 179 -18.87 -0.12 -2.75
CA TYR A 179 -19.83 0.21 -3.80
C TYR A 179 -21.28 0.18 -3.28
N TRP A 180 -21.64 -0.86 -2.53
CA TRP A 180 -23.00 -1.00 -1.99
C TRP A 180 -23.33 0.07 -0.95
N LEU A 181 -22.39 0.39 -0.06
CA LEU A 181 -22.54 1.44 0.96
C LEU A 181 -22.66 2.85 0.37
N ASN A 182 -21.99 3.13 -0.76
CA ASN A 182 -22.11 4.43 -1.44
C ASN A 182 -23.32 4.52 -2.37
N ARG A 183 -23.97 3.39 -2.68
CA ARG A 183 -25.18 3.35 -3.51
C ARG A 183 -26.47 3.55 -2.70
N ALA A 184 -26.44 3.20 -1.41
CA ALA A 184 -27.54 3.39 -0.46
C ALA A 184 -27.65 4.86 -0.02
#